data_AF-A0A956LE59-F1
#
_entry.id   AF-A0A956LE59-F1
#
_cell.length_a   1.000
_cell.length_b   1.000
_cell.length_c   1.000
_cell.angle_alpha   90.00
_cell.angle_beta   90.00
_cell.angle_gamma   90.00
#
_symmetry.space_group_name_H-M   'P 1'
#
loop_
_entity.id
_entity.type
_entity.pdbx_description
1 polymer ?
#
loop_
_entity_poly.entity_id
_entity_poly.type
_entity_poly.pdbx_seq_one_letter_code
_entity_poly.pdbx_strand_id
1 'polypeptide(L)'
;SPTSSPTSGDSQTGSSSTTGDSASSTGASSDATAPTGSTGHGTGTSDTGALTCDDARDEVSFFLNKNSPCTDDADCVTVDAACWEQPQDCCVIYLNKTYDPPTWLDVYGQYQALCGLEQCGCCAKVPNEPACVDGFCGPSQG
;
A
#
# COMPACT_ATOMS: atom_id res chain seq x y z
N SER A 1 28.11 -32.89 -30.32
CA SER A 1 27.71 -32.21 -31.57
C SER A 1 26.48 -31.36 -31.30
N PRO A 2 26.26 -30.29 -32.07
CA PRO A 2 26.59 -28.87 -31.84
C PRO A 2 25.48 -28.13 -31.05
N THR A 3 25.77 -27.19 -30.14
CA THR A 3 26.04 -25.74 -30.32
C THR A 3 24.79 -24.86 -30.33
N SER A 4 24.84 -23.80 -29.50
CA SER A 4 24.42 -22.40 -29.79
C SER A 4 23.33 -21.82 -28.89
N SER A 5 23.74 -21.07 -27.86
CA SER A 5 23.21 -19.71 -27.59
C SER A 5 23.98 -18.71 -28.48
N PRO A 6 23.66 -17.39 -28.58
CA PRO A 6 22.53 -16.59 -28.10
C PRO A 6 21.91 -15.70 -29.23
N THR A 7 20.88 -14.89 -28.93
CA THR A 7 20.54 -13.73 -29.77
C THR A 7 20.26 -12.50 -28.93
N SER A 8 21.15 -11.52 -29.04
CA SER A 8 20.95 -10.13 -28.67
C SER A 8 19.97 -9.47 -29.64
N GLY A 9 19.11 -8.59 -29.12
CA GLY A 9 18.24 -7.70 -29.92
C GLY A 9 18.24 -6.32 -29.30
N ASP A 10 18.95 -5.40 -29.96
CA ASP A 10 19.16 -4.01 -29.58
C ASP A 10 18.07 -3.09 -30.17
N SER A 11 17.72 -2.05 -29.40
CA SER A 11 17.45 -0.66 -29.78
C SER A 11 16.46 -0.32 -30.91
N GLN A 12 15.37 0.40 -30.58
CA GLN A 12 14.90 1.55 -31.36
C GLN A 12 14.33 2.69 -30.49
N THR A 13 14.98 3.84 -30.63
CA THR A 13 14.63 5.19 -30.22
C THR A 13 13.48 5.73 -31.07
N GLY A 14 12.51 6.41 -30.46
CA GLY A 14 11.44 7.12 -31.17
C GLY A 14 11.03 8.39 -30.44
N SER A 15 11.71 9.50 -30.75
CA SER A 15 11.26 10.84 -30.40
C SER A 15 10.23 11.33 -31.41
N SER A 16 9.15 11.95 -30.96
CA SER A 16 8.32 12.81 -31.81
C SER A 16 7.75 13.96 -31.00
N SER A 17 8.40 15.11 -31.18
CA SER A 17 7.94 16.44 -30.80
C SER A 17 6.82 16.86 -31.74
N THR A 18 5.71 17.38 -31.22
CA THR A 18 4.81 18.23 -32.01
C THR A 18 4.49 19.50 -31.22
N THR A 19 4.90 20.62 -31.81
CA THR A 19 4.56 21.99 -31.43
C THR A 19 3.25 22.35 -32.12
N GLY A 20 2.30 22.93 -31.38
CA GLY A 20 1.06 23.48 -31.91
C GLY A 20 0.63 24.70 -31.10
N ASP A 21 0.78 25.88 -31.69
CA ASP A 21 0.50 27.19 -31.14
C ASP A 21 -1.00 27.54 -31.06
N SER A 22 -1.35 28.19 -29.96
CA SER A 22 -2.16 29.42 -29.80
C SER A 22 -3.54 29.56 -30.48
N ALA A 23 -4.58 29.65 -29.63
CA ALA A 23 -5.69 30.60 -29.83
C ALA A 23 -6.30 31.04 -28.49
N SER A 24 -6.29 32.36 -28.25
CA SER A 24 -6.96 33.05 -27.14
C SER A 24 -8.43 33.35 -27.47
N SER A 25 -9.35 33.24 -26.51
CA SER A 25 -10.44 34.21 -26.30
C SER A 25 -11.20 33.99 -24.97
N THR A 26 -11.17 35.05 -24.16
CA THR A 26 -12.12 35.56 -23.15
C THR A 26 -13.47 34.84 -22.90
N GLY A 27 -13.81 34.69 -21.60
CA GLY A 27 -15.21 34.55 -21.16
C GLY A 27 -15.43 34.23 -19.68
N ALA A 28 -15.60 35.28 -18.87
CA ALA A 28 -16.41 35.44 -17.64
C ALA A 28 -16.46 34.36 -16.51
N SER A 29 -16.23 34.87 -15.29
CA SER A 29 -16.35 34.25 -13.98
C SER A 29 -17.74 33.69 -13.62
N SER A 30 -17.76 32.66 -12.79
CA SER A 30 -18.73 32.49 -11.70
C SER A 30 -18.12 31.59 -10.61
N ASP A 31 -18.28 32.05 -9.37
CA ASP A 31 -17.94 31.40 -8.10
C ASP A 31 -18.06 29.88 -8.07
N ALA A 32 -16.98 29.23 -7.61
CA ALA A 32 -17.04 27.93 -6.96
C ALA A 32 -16.05 27.94 -5.79
N THR A 33 -16.56 28.21 -4.59
CA THR A 33 -15.90 27.87 -3.34
C THR A 33 -15.77 26.35 -3.27
N ALA A 34 -14.59 25.81 -3.57
CA ALA A 34 -14.25 24.42 -3.33
C ALA A 34 -13.24 24.33 -2.18
N PRO A 35 -13.39 23.33 -1.28
CA PRO A 35 -12.71 23.29 -0.01
C PRO A 35 -11.21 23.02 -0.14
N THR A 36 -10.45 23.69 0.71
CA THR A 36 -9.12 23.29 1.17
C THR A 36 -9.18 21.89 1.76
N GLY A 37 -8.82 20.87 0.99
CA GLY A 37 -8.59 19.50 1.45
C GLY A 37 -7.10 19.20 1.45
N SER A 38 -6.50 19.29 2.63
CA SER A 38 -5.09 19.00 2.88
C SER A 38 -4.71 17.61 2.41
N THR A 39 -3.72 17.51 1.52
CA THR A 39 -2.84 16.34 1.46
C THR A 39 -1.40 16.83 1.57
N GLY A 40 -1.12 17.52 2.67
CA GLY A 40 0.24 17.69 3.14
C GLY A 40 0.68 16.37 3.76
N HIS A 41 1.42 15.55 3.03
CA HIS A 41 2.36 14.61 3.64
C HIS A 41 3.51 15.44 4.22
N GLY A 42 3.24 16.04 5.38
CA GLY A 42 4.23 16.72 6.19
C GLY A 42 5.04 15.69 6.95
N THR A 43 6.12 15.22 6.34
CA THR A 43 7.26 14.70 7.12
C THR A 43 7.87 15.88 7.88
N GLY A 44 7.33 16.15 9.06
CA GLY A 44 7.82 17.15 9.99
C GLY A 44 6.69 17.86 10.70
N THR A 45 6.61 17.70 12.03
CA THR A 45 6.79 18.79 12.99
C THR A 45 6.96 18.17 14.38
N SER A 46 7.96 18.67 15.10
CA SER A 46 8.24 18.40 16.50
C SER A 46 7.16 19.00 17.41
N ASP A 47 5.91 18.58 17.26
CA ASP A 47 4.89 18.79 18.27
C ASP A 47 5.12 17.75 19.38
N THR A 48 5.28 18.24 20.61
CA THR A 48 5.49 17.39 21.80
C THR A 48 4.18 16.71 22.23
N GLY A 49 3.34 16.32 21.27
CA GLY A 49 2.12 15.54 21.46
C GLY A 49 2.48 14.06 21.28
N ALA A 50 2.18 13.25 22.29
CA ALA A 50 2.39 11.81 22.20
C ALA A 50 1.55 11.25 21.04
N LEU A 51 2.15 10.38 20.21
CA LEU A 51 1.44 9.57 19.21
C LEU A 51 0.25 8.88 19.87
N THR A 52 -0.92 8.99 19.28
CA THR A 52 -2.14 8.34 19.76
C THR A 52 -2.32 6.98 19.11
N CYS A 53 -3.19 6.15 19.69
CA CYS A 53 -3.59 4.90 19.06
C CYS A 53 -4.25 5.13 17.68
N ASP A 54 -5.02 6.21 17.52
CA ASP A 54 -5.64 6.56 16.24
C ASP A 54 -4.57 6.89 15.19
N ASP A 55 -3.52 7.64 15.55
CA ASP A 55 -2.40 7.93 14.64
C ASP A 55 -1.69 6.65 14.21
N ALA A 56 -1.38 5.75 15.15
CA ALA A 56 -0.74 4.48 14.84
C ALA A 56 -1.61 3.56 13.98
N ARG A 57 -2.94 3.58 14.17
CA ARG A 57 -3.90 2.86 13.31
C ARG A 57 -3.85 3.39 11.88
N ASP A 58 -3.82 4.71 11.73
CA ASP A 58 -3.76 5.36 10.42
C ASP A 58 -2.43 5.07 9.71
N GLU A 59 -1.31 5.02 10.44
CA GLU A 59 -0.02 4.60 9.91
C GLU A 59 -0.01 3.15 9.43
N VAL A 60 -0.55 2.21 10.21
CA VAL A 60 -0.69 0.80 9.77
C VAL A 60 -1.59 0.72 8.54
N SER A 61 -2.73 1.41 8.54
CA SER A 61 -3.66 1.42 7.42
C SER A 61 -3.01 1.98 6.15
N PHE A 62 -2.21 3.03 6.28
CA PHE A 62 -1.42 3.59 5.20
C PHE A 62 -0.37 2.60 4.69
N PHE A 63 0.36 1.94 5.60
CA PHE A 63 1.35 0.94 5.25
C PHE A 63 0.73 -0.25 4.49
N LEU A 64 -0.41 -0.76 4.97
CA LEU A 64 -1.17 -1.83 4.32
C LEU A 64 -1.60 -1.41 2.91
N ASN A 65 -2.21 -0.24 2.74
CA ASN A 65 -2.65 0.25 1.43
C ASN A 65 -1.48 0.43 0.44
N LYS A 66 -0.30 0.81 0.93
CA LYS A 66 0.89 1.00 0.10
C LYS A 66 1.57 -0.31 -0.30
N ASN A 67 1.52 -1.32 0.56
CA ASN A 67 2.29 -2.55 0.41
C ASN A 67 1.43 -3.79 0.11
N SER A 68 0.10 -3.69 0.07
CA SER A 68 -0.78 -4.77 -0.37
C SER A 68 -0.99 -4.90 -1.88
N PRO A 69 -0.78 -3.88 -2.75
CA PRO A 69 -0.96 -4.06 -4.19
C PRO A 69 -0.08 -5.18 -4.78
N CYS A 70 -0.62 -5.96 -5.70
CA CYS A 70 0.04 -7.10 -6.33
C CYS A 70 -0.34 -7.24 -7.80
N THR A 71 0.45 -8.04 -8.55
CA THR A 71 0.11 -8.43 -9.92
C THR A 71 -0.32 -9.90 -9.97
N ASP A 72 0.39 -10.76 -9.25
CA ASP A 72 0.16 -12.21 -9.23
C ASP A 72 0.12 -12.76 -7.80
N ASP A 73 -0.48 -13.94 -7.61
CA ASP A 73 -0.54 -14.63 -6.31
C ASP A 73 0.86 -14.83 -5.68
N ALA A 74 1.87 -15.08 -6.52
CA ALA A 74 3.25 -15.25 -6.10
C ALA A 74 3.90 -13.98 -5.54
N ASP A 75 3.25 -12.82 -5.65
CA ASP A 75 3.68 -11.58 -5.02
C ASP A 75 3.20 -11.49 -3.57
N CYS A 76 2.22 -12.28 -3.16
CA CYS A 76 1.60 -12.12 -1.85
C CYS A 76 2.21 -13.03 -0.79
N VAL A 77 2.38 -12.49 0.41
CA VAL A 77 2.88 -13.20 1.59
C VAL A 77 2.04 -12.88 2.81
N THR A 78 1.91 -13.85 3.71
CA THR A 78 1.35 -13.65 5.05
C THR A 78 2.46 -13.13 5.96
N VAL A 79 2.22 -12.00 6.64
CA VAL A 79 3.24 -11.38 7.49
C VAL A 79 2.90 -11.41 8.97
N ASP A 80 1.61 -11.37 9.33
CA ASP A 80 1.15 -11.42 10.72
C ASP A 80 -0.31 -11.87 10.79
N ALA A 81 -0.81 -12.11 12.01
CA ALA A 81 -2.20 -12.40 12.29
C ALA A 81 -2.64 -11.68 13.58
N ALA A 82 -3.60 -10.76 13.47
CA ALA A 82 -4.00 -9.87 14.55
C ALA A 82 -5.52 -9.76 14.68
N CYS A 83 -6.02 -9.43 15.86
CA CYS A 83 -7.38 -8.94 16.00
C CYS A 83 -7.42 -7.48 15.57
N TRP A 84 -8.19 -7.13 14.54
CA TRP A 84 -8.38 -5.73 14.16
C TRP A 84 -9.73 -5.23 14.67
N GLU A 85 -9.73 -4.16 15.48
CA GLU A 85 -10.87 -3.36 15.98
C GLU A 85 -12.08 -4.05 16.67
N GLN A 86 -12.18 -5.38 16.72
CA GLN A 86 -13.17 -6.13 17.51
C GLN A 86 -12.62 -7.52 17.87
N PRO A 87 -13.00 -8.12 19.01
CA PRO A 87 -12.55 -9.46 19.43
C PRO A 87 -13.00 -10.62 18.53
N GLN A 88 -13.66 -10.34 17.40
CA GLN A 88 -14.26 -11.33 16.49
C GLN A 88 -13.60 -11.33 15.10
N ASP A 89 -12.91 -10.26 14.70
CA ASP A 89 -12.28 -10.16 13.38
C ASP A 89 -10.78 -10.47 13.48
N CYS A 90 -10.52 -11.77 13.54
CA CYS A 90 -9.20 -12.35 13.31
C CYS A 90 -8.76 -12.06 11.87
N CYS A 91 -7.89 -11.09 11.66
CA CYS A 91 -7.40 -10.73 10.34
C CYS A 91 -5.97 -11.26 10.16
N VAL A 92 -5.79 -12.15 9.17
CA VAL A 92 -4.47 -12.45 8.63
C VAL A 92 -4.04 -11.26 7.78
N ILE A 93 -2.83 -10.78 8.00
CA ILE A 93 -2.28 -9.64 7.30
C ILE A 93 -1.48 -10.14 6.10
N TYR A 94 -1.92 -9.70 4.92
CA TYR A 94 -1.33 -10.04 3.63
C TYR A 94 -0.65 -8.82 3.02
N LEU A 95 0.60 -8.98 2.58
CA LEU A 95 1.39 -7.94 1.93
C LEU A 95 2.05 -8.48 0.67
N ASN A 96 2.44 -7.57 -0.22
CA ASN A 96 3.34 -7.88 -1.31
C ASN A 96 4.73 -8.21 -0.73
N LYS A 97 5.39 -9.26 -1.22
CA LYS A 97 6.72 -9.73 -0.81
C LYS A 97 7.83 -8.67 -0.93
N THR A 98 7.61 -7.62 -1.71
CA THR A 98 8.54 -6.48 -1.83
C THR A 98 8.33 -5.40 -0.75
N TYR A 99 7.44 -5.61 0.21
CA TYR A 99 7.30 -4.74 1.38
C TYR A 99 8.63 -4.61 2.13
N ASP A 100 8.78 -3.54 2.90
CA ASP A 100 9.94 -3.34 3.76
C ASP A 100 9.70 -3.95 5.16
N PRO A 101 10.34 -5.09 5.53
CA PRO A 101 10.08 -5.75 6.79
C PRO A 101 10.45 -4.91 8.04
N PRO A 102 11.57 -4.17 8.06
CA PRO A 102 11.88 -3.26 9.16
C PRO A 102 10.82 -2.20 9.38
N THR A 103 10.31 -1.56 8.32
CA THR A 103 9.23 -0.56 8.46
C THR A 103 7.93 -1.22 8.94
N TRP A 104 7.60 -2.43 8.48
CA TRP A 104 6.44 -3.16 9.00
C TRP A 104 6.53 -3.39 10.51
N LEU A 105 7.67 -3.91 10.99
CA LEU A 105 7.89 -4.18 12.41
C LEU A 105 7.82 -2.90 13.26
N ASP A 106 8.30 -1.77 12.73
CA ASP A 106 8.24 -0.49 13.42
C ASP A 106 6.80 0.03 13.54
N VAL A 107 6.08 0.14 12.41
CA VAL A 107 4.71 0.66 12.36
C VAL A 107 3.75 -0.24 13.16
N TYR A 108 3.85 -1.55 12.97
CA TYR A 108 3.01 -2.52 13.68
C TYR A 108 3.37 -2.60 15.18
N GLY A 109 4.66 -2.50 15.53
CA GLY A 109 5.12 -2.46 16.92
C GLY A 109 4.63 -1.22 17.67
N GLN A 110 4.64 -0.06 17.02
CA GLN A 110 4.06 1.18 17.58
C GLN A 110 2.55 1.03 17.81
N TYR A 111 1.82 0.50 16.83
CA TYR A 111 0.39 0.20 16.98
C TYR A 111 0.13 -0.75 18.15
N GLN A 112 0.88 -1.85 18.24
CA GLN A 112 0.75 -2.80 19.34
C GLN A 112 1.01 -2.15 20.71
N ALA A 113 2.04 -1.29 20.81
CA ALA A 113 2.40 -0.63 22.05
C ALA A 113 1.36 0.41 22.51
N LEU A 114 0.73 1.12 21.57
CA LEU A 114 -0.21 2.21 21.86
C LEU A 114 -1.66 1.74 22.00
N CYS A 115 -2.07 0.77 21.18
CA CYS A 115 -3.46 0.29 21.10
C CYS A 115 -3.70 -0.99 21.88
N GLY A 116 -2.66 -1.79 22.12
CA GLY A 116 -2.79 -3.15 22.61
C GLY A 116 -3.37 -4.07 21.53
N LEU A 117 -2.74 -5.23 21.35
CA LEU A 117 -3.28 -6.28 20.51
C LEU A 117 -3.59 -7.48 21.40
N GLU A 118 -4.87 -7.85 21.48
CA GLU A 118 -5.24 -9.15 22.01
C GLU A 118 -4.69 -10.21 21.03
N GLN A 119 -3.95 -11.19 21.53
CA GLN A 119 -3.54 -12.32 20.69
C GLN A 119 -4.81 -13.05 20.26
N CYS A 120 -5.15 -12.94 18.99
CA CYS A 120 -6.32 -13.61 18.42
C CYS A 120 -6.10 -15.13 18.43
N GLY A 121 -6.53 -15.80 19.50
CA GLY A 121 -6.50 -17.26 19.62
C GLY A 121 -7.36 -17.99 18.57
N CYS A 122 -8.19 -17.25 17.84
CA CYS A 122 -9.12 -17.76 16.82
C CYS A 122 -8.55 -17.75 15.39
N CYS A 123 -7.38 -17.15 15.13
CA CYS A 123 -6.67 -17.24 13.83
C CYS A 123 -6.17 -18.67 13.52
N ALA A 124 -6.33 -19.62 14.45
CA ALA A 124 -5.84 -21.00 14.33
C ALA A 124 -6.52 -21.83 13.22
N LYS A 125 -7.57 -21.31 12.57
CA LYS A 125 -8.20 -21.97 11.42
C LYS A 125 -7.90 -21.23 10.11
N VAL A 126 -6.88 -21.78 9.44
CA VAL A 126 -6.58 -21.71 8.01
C VAL A 126 -5.86 -20.44 7.56
N PRO A 127 -4.58 -20.53 7.13
CA PRO A 127 -4.11 -19.61 6.11
C PRO A 127 -4.82 -20.01 4.82
N ASN A 128 -5.77 -19.20 4.38
CA ASN A 128 -6.03 -19.14 2.95
C ASN A 128 -4.71 -18.75 2.30
N GLU A 129 -4.25 -19.53 1.30
CA GLU A 129 -3.02 -19.22 0.59
C GLU A 129 -3.09 -17.75 0.13
N PRO A 130 -2.02 -16.97 0.34
CA PRO A 130 -2.01 -15.58 -0.09
C PRO A 130 -2.21 -15.54 -1.61
N ALA A 131 -3.15 -14.71 -2.05
CA ALA A 131 -3.49 -14.55 -3.45
C ALA A 131 -3.63 -13.08 -3.80
N CYS A 132 -3.49 -12.76 -5.08
CA CYS A 132 -3.73 -11.45 -5.62
C CYS A 132 -5.18 -11.33 -6.07
N VAL A 133 -6.02 -10.69 -5.26
CA VAL A 133 -7.46 -10.53 -5.49
C VAL A 133 -7.75 -9.07 -5.79
N ASP A 134 -8.32 -8.79 -6.96
CA ASP A 134 -8.63 -7.43 -7.42
C ASP A 134 -7.44 -6.45 -7.36
N GLY A 135 -6.22 -6.98 -7.54
CA GLY A 135 -4.97 -6.22 -7.51
C GLY A 135 -4.40 -5.98 -6.12
N PHE A 136 -4.94 -6.64 -5.08
CA PHE A 136 -4.47 -6.54 -3.70
C PHE A 136 -4.26 -7.92 -3.06
N CYS A 137 -3.23 -8.02 -2.22
CA CYS A 137 -2.94 -9.23 -1.49
C CYS A 137 -4.02 -9.51 -0.45
N GLY A 138 -4.58 -10.71 -0.51
CA GLY A 138 -5.63 -11.15 0.38
C GLY A 138 -5.71 -12.67 0.45
N PRO A 139 -6.76 -13.21 1.10
CA PRO A 139 -7.01 -14.64 1.11
C PRO A 139 -7.43 -15.12 -0.29
N SER A 140 -6.97 -16.31 -0.69
CA SER A 140 -7.52 -17.00 -1.86
C SER A 140 -9.04 -17.22 -1.71
N GLN A 141 -9.78 -16.89 -2.78
CA GLN A 141 -11.21 -17.13 -2.89
C GLN A 141 -11.40 -18.61 -3.28
N GLY A 142 -11.41 -19.50 -2.28
CA GLY A 142 -11.59 -20.95 -2.49
C GLY A 142 -12.89 -21.35 -3.17
#